data_AF-A0AA96MX15-F1
#
_entry.id   AF-A0AA96MX15-F1
#
_cell.length_a   1.000
_cell.length_b   1.000
_cell.length_c   1.000
_cell.angle_alpha   90.00
_cell.angle_beta   90.00
_cell.angle_gamma   90.00
#
_symmetry.space_group_name_H-M   'P 1'
#
loop_
_entity.id
_entity.type
_entity.pdbx_description
1 polymer ?
#
loop_
_entity_poly.entity_id
_entity_poly.type
_entity_poly.pdbx_seq_one_letter_code
_entity_poly.pdbx_strand_id
1 'polypeptide(L)'
;MKKALITLVVLVVSGVGIFFVIGLFNNNPPSPTITFNEKKLEVARGSYCWDGLFNSICADTITPPRLIEYHEIKPVTVLPESEIKIEFEKEPNANTLGVNRWLNDNEVVR
;
A
#
# COMPACT_ATOMS: atom_id res chain seq x y z
N MET A 1 46.86 8.81 0.63
CA MET A 1 45.68 9.51 0.05
C MET A 1 44.95 8.68 -1.02
N LYS A 2 45.62 8.12 -2.03
CA LYS A 2 44.97 7.31 -3.09
C LYS A 2 44.21 6.08 -2.57
N LYS A 3 44.78 5.33 -1.61
CA LYS A 3 44.12 4.15 -1.02
C LYS A 3 42.84 4.51 -0.26
N ALA A 4 42.87 5.58 0.54
CA ALA A 4 41.69 6.07 1.27
C ALA A 4 40.59 6.56 0.33
N LEU A 5 40.95 7.23 -0.78
CA LEU A 5 40.00 7.64 -1.81
C LEU A 5 39.33 6.43 -2.49
N ILE A 6 40.10 5.39 -2.82
CA ILE A 6 39.56 4.16 -3.41
C ILE A 6 38.62 3.46 -2.43
N THR A 7 39.00 3.36 -1.15
CA THR A 7 38.13 2.76 -0.12
C THR A 7 36.81 3.54 0.03
N LEU A 8 36.85 4.87 0.01
CA LEU A 8 35.65 5.71 0.06
C LEU A 8 34.73 5.45 -1.15
N VAL A 9 35.29 5.41 -2.35
CA VAL A 9 34.52 5.17 -3.58
C VAL A 9 33.87 3.79 -3.56
N VAL A 10 34.57 2.75 -3.11
CA VAL A 10 34.01 1.40 -2.99
C VAL A 10 32.86 1.36 -1.98
N LEU A 11 32.97 2.05 -0.84
CA LEU A 11 31.89 2.12 0.15
C LEU A 11 30.66 2.83 -0.42
N VAL A 12 30.84 3.93 -1.14
CA VAL A 12 29.72 4.67 -1.77
C VAL A 12 29.04 3.80 -2.83
N VAL A 13 29.80 3.17 -3.73
CA VAL A 13 29.25 2.30 -4.77
C VAL A 13 28.52 1.10 -4.17
N SER A 14 29.07 0.50 -3.10
CA SER A 14 28.43 -0.60 -2.38
C SER A 14 27.11 -0.15 -1.73
N GLY A 15 27.12 0.99 -1.02
CA GLY A 15 25.90 1.53 -0.39
C GLY A 15 24.80 1.85 -1.41
N VAL A 16 25.17 2.45 -2.54
CA VAL A 16 24.25 2.73 -3.65
C VAL A 16 23.73 1.42 -4.26
N GLY A 17 24.60 0.44 -4.50
CA GLY A 17 24.21 -0.88 -5.01
C GLY A 17 23.22 -1.59 -4.10
N ILE A 18 23.47 -1.60 -2.78
CA ILE A 18 22.57 -2.20 -1.79
C ILE A 18 21.22 -1.50 -1.78
N PHE A 19 21.19 -0.16 -1.87
CA PHE A 19 19.95 0.61 -1.91
C PHE A 19 19.07 0.23 -3.11
N PHE A 20 19.66 0.12 -4.31
CA PHE A 20 18.93 -0.31 -5.51
C PHE A 20 18.42 -1.75 -5.40
N VAL A 21 19.23 -2.65 -4.84
CA VAL A 21 18.87 -4.05 -4.63
C VAL A 21 17.65 -4.17 -3.70
N ILE A 22 17.62 -3.43 -2.58
CA ILE A 22 16.48 -3.44 -1.65
C ILE A 22 15.20 -2.92 -2.33
N GLY A 23 15.29 -1.86 -3.13
CA GLY A 23 14.14 -1.33 -3.87
C GLY A 23 13.54 -2.36 -4.85
N LEU A 24 14.41 -3.13 -5.52
CA LEU A 24 14.01 -4.21 -6.43
C LEU A 24 13.37 -5.42 -5.71
N PHE A 25 13.67 -5.62 -4.42
CA PHE A 25 13.09 -6.69 -3.61
C PHE A 25 11.78 -6.32 -2.92
N ASN A 26 11.26 -5.09 -3.09
CA ASN A 26 9.96 -4.74 -2.54
C ASN A 26 8.83 -5.34 -3.38
N ASN A 27 8.51 -6.60 -3.11
CA ASN A 27 7.45 -7.37 -3.78
C ASN A 27 6.07 -7.18 -3.12
N ASN A 28 5.87 -6.10 -2.35
CA ASN A 28 4.57 -5.79 -1.80
C ASN A 28 3.77 -4.91 -2.76
N PRO A 29 2.44 -5.07 -2.83
CA PRO A 29 1.60 -4.15 -3.57
C PRO A 29 1.72 -2.72 -3.00
N PRO A 30 1.47 -1.68 -3.83
CA PRO A 30 1.42 -0.31 -3.35
C PRO A 30 0.28 -0.15 -2.32
N SER A 31 0.49 0.72 -1.34
CA SER A 31 -0.54 1.11 -0.37
C SER A 31 -1.24 2.39 -0.85
N PRO A 32 -2.58 2.46 -0.79
CA PRO A 32 -3.28 3.70 -1.11
C PRO A 32 -2.98 4.76 -0.04
N THR A 33 -3.00 6.03 -0.45
CA THR A 33 -3.02 7.16 0.49
C THR A 33 -4.45 7.67 0.54
N ILE A 34 -5.07 7.64 1.72
CA ILE A 34 -6.41 8.19 1.94
C ILE A 34 -6.28 9.49 2.73
N THR A 35 -6.97 10.53 2.29
CA THR A 35 -6.97 11.84 2.94
C THR A 35 -8.38 12.35 3.18
N PHE A 36 -8.57 13.05 4.29
CA PHE A 36 -9.80 13.78 4.62
C PHE A 36 -9.42 15.08 5.33
N ASN A 37 -9.94 16.23 4.86
CA ASN A 37 -9.54 17.56 5.36
C ASN A 37 -8.02 17.73 5.45
N GLU A 38 -7.31 17.34 4.38
CA GLU A 38 -5.84 17.38 4.27
C GLU A 38 -5.06 16.48 5.25
N LYS A 39 -5.76 15.70 6.08
CA LYS A 39 -5.15 14.74 7.01
C LYS A 39 -5.12 13.36 6.39
N LYS A 40 -3.98 12.69 6.52
CA LYS A 40 -3.85 11.28 6.13
C LYS A 40 -4.60 10.40 7.11
N LEU A 41 -5.36 9.45 6.58
CA LEU A 41 -6.06 8.44 7.34
C LEU A 41 -5.26 7.14 7.38
N GLU A 42 -5.43 6.40 8.46
CA GLU A 42 -4.87 5.06 8.60
C GLU A 42 -5.62 4.08 7.71
N VAL A 43 -4.89 3.13 7.15
CA VAL A 43 -5.42 2.11 6.23
C VAL A 43 -4.89 0.75 6.63
N ALA A 44 -5.75 -0.25 6.54
CA ALA A 44 -5.36 -1.65 6.64
C ALA A 44 -5.48 -2.33 5.28
N ARG A 45 -4.53 -3.22 4.98
CA ARG A 45 -4.55 -4.04 3.77
C ARG A 45 -5.28 -5.34 4.07
N GLY A 46 -6.35 -5.60 3.31
CA GLY A 46 -7.03 -6.90 3.32
C GLY A 46 -6.28 -7.96 2.53
N SER A 47 -6.93 -9.11 2.31
CA SER A 47 -6.35 -10.24 1.59
C SER A 47 -5.98 -9.86 0.16
N TYR A 48 -4.81 -10.31 -0.31
CA TYR A 48 -4.30 -9.96 -1.63
C TYR A 48 -3.43 -11.07 -2.22
N CYS A 49 -3.32 -11.06 -3.55
CA CYS A 49 -2.24 -11.70 -4.29
C CYS A 49 -1.54 -10.63 -5.13
N TRP A 50 -0.22 -10.64 -5.14
CA TRP A 50 0.60 -9.67 -5.86
C TRP A 50 1.76 -10.37 -6.54
N ASP A 51 1.89 -10.11 -7.84
CA ASP A 51 3.03 -10.55 -8.64
C ASP A 51 4.09 -9.46 -8.63
N GLY A 52 5.14 -9.68 -7.84
CA GLY A 52 6.35 -8.87 -7.84
C GLY A 52 7.29 -9.23 -8.98
N LEU A 53 8.44 -8.55 -9.03
CA LEU A 53 9.41 -8.75 -10.11
C LEU A 53 10.07 -10.14 -10.07
N PHE A 54 10.27 -10.69 -8.88
CA PHE A 54 10.98 -11.97 -8.67
C PHE A 54 10.11 -13.08 -8.09
N ASN A 55 9.01 -12.74 -7.42
CA ASN A 55 8.10 -13.71 -6.84
C ASN A 55 6.67 -13.17 -6.73
N SER A 56 5.73 -14.12 -6.67
CA SER A 56 4.33 -13.89 -6.37
C SER A 56 4.08 -14.16 -4.89
N ILE A 57 3.33 -13.28 -4.24
CA ILE A 57 2.97 -13.41 -2.82
C ILE A 57 1.45 -13.31 -2.70
N CYS A 58 0.84 -14.27 -2.01
CA CYS A 58 -0.53 -14.17 -1.54
C CYS A 58 -0.52 -14.12 -0.01
N ALA A 59 -1.27 -13.18 0.55
CA ALA A 59 -1.48 -13.07 1.98
C ALA A 59 -2.97 -13.01 2.26
N ASP A 60 -3.42 -13.87 3.17
CA ASP A 60 -4.79 -13.86 3.66
C ASP A 60 -4.85 -13.10 4.99
N THR A 61 -5.95 -12.40 5.20
CA THR A 61 -6.16 -11.54 6.37
C THR A 61 -7.52 -11.86 6.99
N ILE A 62 -7.67 -11.48 8.25
CA ILE A 62 -8.97 -11.54 8.93
C ILE A 62 -10.00 -10.66 8.21
N THR A 63 -11.28 -10.96 8.40
CA THR A 63 -12.40 -10.26 7.77
C THR A 63 -12.33 -8.73 7.96
N PRO A 64 -12.78 -7.90 7.00
CA PRO A 64 -12.58 -6.46 7.04
C PRO A 64 -12.97 -5.76 8.35
N PRO A 65 -14.15 -6.03 8.98
CA PRO A 65 -14.50 -5.38 10.25
C PRO A 65 -13.51 -5.71 11.38
N ARG A 66 -13.10 -6.98 11.47
CA ARG A 66 -12.08 -7.44 12.43
C ARG A 66 -10.70 -6.90 12.13
N LEU A 67 -10.38 -6.67 10.87
CA LEU A 67 -9.12 -6.05 10.45
C LEU A 67 -9.01 -4.60 10.94
N ILE A 68 -10.10 -3.83 10.82
CA ILE A 68 -10.20 -2.47 11.35
C ILE A 68 -10.07 -2.47 12.88
N GLU A 69 -10.74 -3.41 13.57
CA GLU A 69 -10.65 -3.57 15.03
C GLU A 69 -9.23 -3.94 15.48
N TYR A 70 -8.60 -4.92 14.83
CA TYR A 70 -7.25 -5.39 15.15
C TYR A 70 -6.18 -4.30 15.01
N HIS A 71 -6.32 -3.44 13.99
CA HIS A 71 -5.43 -2.31 13.78
C HIS A 71 -5.86 -1.04 14.54
N GLU A 72 -6.92 -1.10 15.34
CA GLU A 72 -7.48 0.02 16.10
C GLU A 72 -7.76 1.28 15.24
N ILE A 73 -8.11 1.07 13.95
CA ILE A 73 -8.33 2.16 13.00
C ILE A 73 -9.61 2.91 13.37
N LYS A 74 -9.47 4.22 13.63
CA LYS A 74 -10.59 5.07 14.05
C LYS A 74 -11.45 5.46 12.84
N PRO A 75 -12.78 5.23 12.88
CA PRO A 75 -13.69 5.73 11.87
C PRO A 75 -13.65 7.26 11.79
N VAL A 76 -13.83 7.78 10.58
CA VAL A 76 -13.95 9.22 10.32
C VAL A 76 -15.37 9.54 9.91
N THR A 77 -15.98 10.50 10.59
CA THR A 77 -17.31 11.01 10.22
C THR A 77 -17.17 12.03 9.10
N VAL A 78 -17.88 11.78 8.00
CA VAL A 78 -17.99 12.68 6.86
C VAL A 78 -19.40 13.27 6.77
N LEU A 79 -19.56 14.38 6.05
CA LEU A 79 -20.89 14.94 5.80
C LEU A 79 -21.67 14.02 4.85
N PRO A 80 -23.01 13.96 4.97
CA PRO A 80 -23.84 13.35 3.94
C PRO A 80 -23.50 13.92 2.56
N GLU A 81 -23.58 13.08 1.52
CA GLU A 81 -23.30 13.47 0.13
C GLU A 81 -21.85 13.90 -0.16
N SER A 82 -20.92 13.67 0.79
CA SER A 82 -19.49 13.83 0.51
C SER A 82 -19.04 12.90 -0.63
N GLU A 83 -18.24 13.43 -1.54
CA GLU A 83 -17.69 12.66 -2.66
C GLU A 83 -16.39 11.94 -2.27
N ILE A 84 -16.22 10.72 -2.80
CA ILE A 84 -14.96 9.99 -2.73
C ILE A 84 -14.25 10.16 -4.06
N LYS A 85 -13.09 10.82 -4.04
CA LYS A 85 -12.21 10.92 -5.21
C LYS A 85 -11.17 9.80 -5.15
N ILE A 86 -11.11 8.99 -6.21
CA ILE A 86 -10.11 7.93 -6.36
C ILE A 86 -9.20 8.31 -7.52
N GLU A 87 -7.91 8.41 -7.25
CA GLU A 87 -6.88 8.73 -8.24
C GLU A 87 -5.91 7.56 -8.37
N PHE A 88 -5.60 7.20 -9.62
CA PHE A 88 -4.60 6.18 -9.91
C PHE A 88 -3.46 6.81 -10.70
N GLU A 89 -2.22 6.45 -10.35
CA GLU A 89 -1.06 6.83 -11.15
C GLU A 89 -1.14 6.23 -12.56
N LYS A 90 -1.62 4.98 -12.64
CA LYS A 90 -1.92 4.28 -13.88
C LYS A 90 -3.38 3.86 -13.88
N GLU A 91 -4.10 4.23 -14.93
CA GLU A 91 -5.51 3.88 -15.08
C GLU A 91 -5.70 2.35 -14.97
N PRO A 92 -6.66 1.88 -14.15
CA PRO A 92 -6.95 0.46 -14.05
C PRO A 92 -7.47 -0.08 -15.38
N ASN A 93 -7.25 -1.36 -15.62
CA ASN A 93 -7.78 -2.02 -16.80
C ASN A 93 -9.31 -1.92 -16.83
N ALA A 94 -9.88 -1.86 -18.04
CA ALA A 94 -11.33 -1.80 -18.20
C ALA A 94 -12.01 -2.97 -17.48
N ASN A 95 -13.07 -2.66 -16.72
CA ASN A 95 -13.88 -3.62 -15.96
C ASN A 95 -13.13 -4.39 -14.84
N THR A 96 -11.99 -3.89 -14.35
CA THR A 96 -11.28 -4.51 -13.20
C THR A 96 -11.48 -3.79 -11.87
N LEU A 97 -12.08 -2.61 -11.88
CA LEU A 97 -12.36 -1.85 -10.66
C LEU A 97 -13.79 -2.12 -10.19
N GLY A 98 -13.93 -2.44 -8.90
CA GLY A 98 -15.20 -2.57 -8.21
C GLY A 98 -15.13 -1.96 -6.82
N VAL A 99 -16.27 -1.47 -6.33
CA VAL A 99 -16.40 -0.90 -4.99
C VAL A 99 -17.46 -1.70 -4.24
N ASN A 100 -17.19 -1.99 -2.98
CA ASN A 100 -18.11 -2.71 -2.09
C ASN A 100 -18.29 -1.88 -0.83
N ARG A 101 -19.53 -1.59 -0.45
CA ARG A 101 -19.84 -0.95 0.83
C ARG A 101 -20.26 -2.00 1.84
N TRP A 102 -19.58 -2.01 2.99
CA TRP A 102 -19.89 -2.87 4.13
C TRP A 102 -20.76 -2.08 5.10
N LEU A 103 -22.01 -2.52 5.30
CA LEU A 103 -22.91 -1.88 6.26
C LEU A 103 -22.87 -2.57 7.63
N ASN A 104 -22.58 -3.87 7.64
CA ASN A 104 -22.42 -4.74 8.81
C ASN A 104 -21.47 -5.89 8.46
N ASP A 105 -21.15 -6.77 9.43
CA ASP A 105 -20.19 -7.89 9.27
C ASP A 105 -20.41 -8.78 8.05
N ASN A 106 -21.64 -8.83 7.51
CA ASN A 106 -22.03 -9.74 6.43
C ASN A 106 -22.70 -9.06 5.22
N GLU A 107 -22.95 -7.74 5.25
CA GLU A 107 -23.70 -7.07 4.19
C GLU A 107 -22.78 -6.24 3.30
N VAL A 108 -22.51 -6.81 2.12
CA VAL A 108 -21.87 -6.12 0.99
C VAL A 108 -22.95 -5.59 0.07
N VAL A 109 -23.05 -4.26 -0.03
CA VAL A 109 -23.80 -3.62 -1.13
C VAL A 109 -22.81 -3.38 -2.27
N ARG A 110 -23.06 -4.02 -3.41
CA ARG A 110 -22.34 -3.79 -4.68
C ARG A 110 -22.91 -2.59 -5.41
#